data_AF-A0A7S3JGJ3-F1
#
_entry.id   AF-A0A7S3JGJ3-F1
#
_cell.length_a   1.000
_cell.length_b   1.000
_cell.length_c   1.000
_cell.angle_alpha   90.00
_cell.angle_beta   90.00
_cell.angle_gamma   90.00
#
_symmetry.space_group_name_H-M   'P 1'
#
loop_
_entity.id
_entity.type
_entity.pdbx_description
1 polymer ?
#
loop_
_entity_poly.entity_id
_entity_poly.type
_entity_poly.pdbx_seq_one_letter_code
_entity_poly.pdbx_strand_id
1 'polypeptide(L)'
;MVIVAIYGWAKGNPKKFLSPIDNDGKFCGYDDGYGDYPKLYFPDLSSVSNIKNKYVCVKSCPSSTSTVECKTTSTVTNCNDSSYTKYNTKSYLGILCLPVKDELPSNLKDNYDALWSFLDVRVLTQYVHDTAKSWPAILIGLFTALILCIIFMYLVEWCAPILAWICIIGSFSCLTGLGFYFFFTRNKNKDTADDNLSKYNLAWAIICWIAALLLFTLVCCFCKSLRMAIGVVQAAADFITDTKRILLVPICGFVILGVFYALWICVAIYVYTIGEIESTSGQGRTVKWDTTTKRGWYYHFFGLFWINTMLDACTCFIIIVAVCTWYFSHGSEVEGSAQVYKGFKWIFRYHCGSLALGALILAIIQMIRFIFEYFRKKAEAANPANAVLKILLCMVSYCLACLNRCIKFINRNAYIQVALTSVHFC
;
A
#
# COMPACT_ATOMS: atom_id res chain seq x y z
N MET A 1 -12.54 -8.22 -15.12
CA MET A 1 -12.76 -8.11 -13.66
C MET A 1 -14.24 -8.19 -13.28
N VAL A 2 -15.14 -7.53 -14.03
CA VAL A 2 -16.59 -7.54 -13.77
C VAL A 2 -17.19 -8.94 -13.65
N ILE A 3 -16.83 -9.88 -14.53
CA ILE A 3 -17.31 -11.27 -14.45
C ILE A 3 -16.91 -11.94 -13.13
N VAL A 4 -15.67 -11.72 -12.67
CA VAL A 4 -15.20 -12.24 -11.37
C VAL A 4 -15.90 -11.53 -10.20
N ALA A 5 -16.26 -10.25 -10.35
CA ALA A 5 -17.05 -9.54 -9.34
C ALA A 5 -18.47 -10.10 -9.23
N ILE A 6 -19.14 -10.36 -10.35
CA ILE A 6 -20.48 -10.98 -10.38
C ILE A 6 -20.42 -12.40 -9.78
N TYR A 7 -19.41 -13.19 -10.17
CA TYR A 7 -19.19 -14.52 -9.63
C TYR A 7 -18.90 -14.49 -8.11
N GLY A 8 -18.04 -13.56 -7.68
CA GLY A 8 -17.73 -13.18 -6.30
C GLY A 8 -18.99 -12.95 -5.49
N TRP A 9 -19.83 -12.02 -5.95
CA TRP A 9 -21.07 -11.64 -5.28
C TRP A 9 -22.08 -12.78 -5.21
N ALA A 10 -22.22 -13.55 -6.29
CA ALA A 10 -23.21 -14.61 -6.38
C ALA A 10 -22.91 -15.81 -5.46
N LYS A 11 -21.63 -16.13 -5.24
CA LYS A 11 -21.22 -17.34 -4.50
C LYS A 11 -20.48 -17.08 -3.19
N GLY A 12 -19.88 -15.91 -3.02
CA GLY A 12 -19.11 -15.57 -1.83
C GLY A 12 -20.02 -15.28 -0.65
N ASN A 13 -19.63 -15.75 0.54
CA ASN A 13 -20.32 -15.41 1.78
C ASN A 13 -19.35 -14.85 2.84
N PRO A 14 -19.01 -13.56 2.76
CA PRO A 14 -18.12 -12.91 3.72
C PRO A 14 -18.63 -12.98 5.16
N LYS A 15 -19.95 -12.92 5.36
CA LYS A 15 -20.53 -12.92 6.70
C LYS A 15 -20.41 -14.28 7.38
N LYS A 16 -20.61 -15.39 6.64
CA LYS A 16 -20.33 -16.75 7.12
C LYS A 16 -18.83 -16.95 7.38
N PHE A 17 -17.96 -16.39 6.55
CA PHE A 17 -16.51 -16.46 6.78
C PHE A 17 -16.05 -15.71 8.04
N LEU A 18 -16.79 -14.71 8.51
CA LEU A 18 -16.49 -13.97 9.75
C LEU A 18 -17.25 -14.52 10.97
N SER A 19 -18.26 -15.38 10.79
CA SER A 19 -19.10 -15.86 11.90
C SER A 19 -18.37 -16.86 12.78
N PRO A 20 -18.36 -16.72 14.11
CA PRO A 20 -17.61 -17.61 14.99
C PRO A 20 -18.02 -19.08 14.85
N ILE A 21 -17.10 -19.97 15.20
CA ILE A 21 -17.32 -21.42 15.18
C ILE A 21 -17.37 -21.92 16.62
N ASP A 22 -18.28 -22.82 16.95
CA ASP A 22 -18.32 -23.50 18.26
C ASP A 22 -17.29 -24.63 18.37
N ASN A 23 -17.20 -25.27 19.54
CA ASN A 23 -16.22 -26.32 19.76
C ASN A 23 -16.43 -27.58 18.89
N ASP A 24 -17.61 -27.76 18.31
CA ASP A 24 -17.93 -28.90 17.44
C ASP A 24 -17.76 -28.56 15.95
N GLY A 25 -17.23 -27.38 15.64
CA GLY A 25 -16.98 -26.96 14.27
C GLY A 25 -18.20 -26.36 13.56
N LYS A 26 -19.27 -26.01 14.30
CA LYS A 26 -20.50 -25.41 13.73
C LYS A 26 -20.44 -23.90 13.70
N PHE A 27 -20.90 -23.31 12.60
CA PHE A 27 -20.95 -21.86 12.42
C PHE A 27 -22.14 -21.24 13.15
N CYS A 28 -21.85 -20.42 14.16
CA CYS A 28 -22.84 -19.63 14.89
C CYS A 28 -23.64 -18.74 13.92
N GLY A 29 -24.97 -18.86 13.90
CA GLY A 29 -25.86 -18.07 13.03
C GLY A 29 -26.06 -18.59 11.61
N TYR A 30 -25.38 -19.68 11.19
CA TYR A 30 -25.44 -20.17 9.81
C TYR A 30 -25.79 -21.65 9.67
N ASP A 31 -25.24 -22.51 10.51
CA ASP A 31 -25.51 -23.95 10.41
C ASP A 31 -26.92 -24.29 10.94
N ASP A 32 -27.45 -25.45 10.52
CA ASP A 32 -28.82 -25.85 10.84
C ASP A 32 -29.07 -25.87 12.35
N GLY A 33 -30.07 -25.10 12.78
CA GLY A 33 -30.43 -24.92 14.19
C GLY A 33 -29.61 -23.86 14.95
N TYR A 34 -28.57 -23.27 14.35
CA TYR A 34 -27.74 -22.22 14.95
C TYR A 34 -28.13 -20.79 14.52
N GLY A 35 -29.13 -20.63 13.64
CA GLY A 35 -29.57 -19.32 13.11
C GLY A 35 -29.85 -18.26 14.18
N ASP A 36 -30.45 -18.64 15.30
CA ASP A 36 -30.76 -17.75 16.42
C ASP A 36 -29.58 -17.49 17.37
N TYR A 37 -28.43 -18.13 17.15
CA TYR A 37 -27.26 -18.08 18.02
C TYR A 37 -26.03 -17.54 17.27
N PRO A 38 -25.98 -16.22 16.94
CA PRO A 38 -24.94 -15.67 16.07
C PRO A 38 -23.63 -15.32 16.78
N LYS A 39 -23.56 -15.39 18.12
CA LYS A 39 -22.42 -14.90 18.90
C LYS A 39 -21.66 -16.02 19.60
N LEU A 40 -20.36 -15.83 19.82
CA LEU A 40 -19.53 -16.77 20.59
C LEU A 40 -19.39 -16.37 22.05
N TYR A 41 -19.46 -17.34 22.95
CA TYR A 41 -19.25 -17.17 24.39
C TYR A 41 -18.37 -18.27 24.98
N PHE A 42 -17.61 -17.93 26.03
CA PHE A 42 -16.67 -18.81 26.73
C PHE A 42 -17.17 -19.10 28.15
N PRO A 43 -17.96 -20.15 28.38
CA PRO A 43 -18.56 -20.41 29.69
C PRO A 43 -17.55 -20.60 30.82
N ASP A 44 -16.34 -21.09 30.52
CA ASP A 44 -15.36 -21.48 31.53
C ASP A 44 -13.98 -20.87 31.25
N LEU A 45 -13.63 -19.85 32.05
CA LEU A 45 -12.34 -19.16 32.02
C LEU A 45 -11.35 -19.67 33.07
N SER A 46 -11.69 -20.73 33.83
CA SER A 46 -10.89 -21.20 34.97
C SER A 46 -9.50 -21.71 34.58
N SER A 47 -9.34 -22.20 33.35
CA SER A 47 -8.05 -22.68 32.83
C SER A 47 -7.90 -22.40 31.34
N VAL A 48 -6.65 -22.30 30.87
CA VAL A 48 -6.33 -22.14 29.44
C VAL A 48 -6.83 -23.33 28.60
N SER A 49 -6.88 -24.53 29.17
CA SER A 49 -7.45 -25.72 28.50
C SER A 49 -8.96 -25.57 28.28
N ASN A 50 -9.67 -25.07 29.28
CA ASN A 50 -11.12 -24.84 29.18
C ASN A 50 -11.43 -23.76 28.14
N ILE A 51 -10.64 -22.69 28.06
CA ILE A 51 -10.80 -21.66 27.01
C ILE A 51 -10.69 -22.24 25.60
N LYS A 52 -9.78 -23.21 25.40
CA LYS A 52 -9.52 -23.82 24.09
C LYS A 52 -10.51 -24.91 23.70
N ASN A 53 -11.30 -25.43 24.65
CA ASN A 53 -12.16 -26.60 24.45
C ASN A 53 -13.63 -26.37 24.83
N LYS A 54 -13.95 -25.27 25.52
CA LYS A 54 -15.30 -24.95 26.02
C LYS A 54 -15.71 -23.54 25.55
N TYR A 55 -16.26 -23.48 24.35
CA TYR A 55 -16.84 -22.27 23.77
C TYR A 55 -18.08 -22.65 22.95
N VAL A 56 -19.11 -21.82 23.03
CA VAL A 56 -20.47 -22.13 22.56
C VAL A 56 -21.09 -20.94 21.84
N CYS A 57 -22.03 -21.22 20.94
CA CYS A 57 -22.84 -20.18 20.31
C CYS A 57 -23.97 -19.74 21.25
N VAL A 58 -24.19 -18.44 21.37
CA VAL A 58 -25.23 -17.81 22.19
C VAL A 58 -26.06 -16.82 21.38
N LYS A 59 -27.31 -16.61 21.81
CA LYS A 59 -28.26 -15.67 21.20
C LYS A 59 -27.88 -14.21 21.49
N SER A 60 -27.59 -13.92 22.75
CA SER A 60 -27.17 -12.61 23.24
C SER A 60 -26.00 -12.74 24.20
N CYS A 61 -25.19 -11.68 24.30
CA CYS A 61 -24.06 -11.68 25.23
C CYS A 61 -24.59 -11.68 26.67
N PRO A 62 -24.24 -12.69 27.49
CA PRO A 62 -24.77 -12.83 28.83
C PRO A 62 -24.13 -11.83 29.79
N SER A 63 -24.92 -11.40 30.75
CA SER A 63 -24.46 -10.70 31.96
C SER A 63 -24.45 -11.65 33.15
N SER A 64 -23.73 -11.28 34.21
CA SER A 64 -23.61 -12.07 35.46
C SER A 64 -24.95 -12.54 36.04
N THR A 65 -26.05 -11.82 35.79
CA THR A 65 -27.40 -12.10 36.29
C THR A 65 -28.31 -12.83 35.32
N SER A 66 -27.95 -12.93 34.03
CA SER A 66 -28.82 -13.52 32.99
C SER A 66 -28.68 -15.05 32.90
N THR A 67 -29.74 -15.72 32.44
CA THR A 67 -29.69 -17.11 31.97
C THR A 67 -29.04 -17.15 30.59
N VAL A 68 -28.06 -18.03 30.40
CA VAL A 68 -27.35 -18.14 29.13
C VAL A 68 -28.13 -19.06 28.20
N GLU A 69 -28.72 -18.49 27.15
CA GLU A 69 -29.28 -19.24 26.03
C GLU A 69 -28.18 -19.59 25.04
N CYS A 70 -27.75 -20.85 25.03
CA CYS A 70 -26.68 -21.34 24.18
C CYS A 70 -27.09 -22.58 23.39
N LYS A 71 -26.26 -22.93 22.40
CA LYS A 71 -26.19 -24.29 21.85
C LYS A 71 -25.13 -25.09 22.59
N THR A 72 -25.54 -26.28 23.03
CA THR A 72 -24.67 -27.25 23.69
C THR A 72 -23.73 -27.88 22.66
N THR A 73 -22.50 -28.17 23.08
CA THR A 73 -21.49 -28.87 22.29
C THR A 73 -21.15 -30.22 22.94
N SER A 74 -20.33 -31.02 22.28
CA SER A 74 -19.79 -32.27 22.83
C SER A 74 -19.10 -32.11 24.20
N THR A 75 -18.52 -30.93 24.47
CA THR A 75 -17.81 -30.59 25.70
C THR A 75 -18.66 -29.78 26.69
N VAL A 76 -19.66 -29.03 26.21
CA VAL A 76 -20.54 -28.19 27.02
C VAL A 76 -21.98 -28.66 26.86
N THR A 77 -22.39 -29.58 27.73
CA THR A 77 -23.75 -30.17 27.73
C THR A 77 -24.79 -29.29 28.42
N ASN A 78 -24.36 -28.34 29.27
CA ASN A 78 -25.24 -27.36 29.91
C ASN A 78 -24.49 -26.04 30.14
N CYS A 79 -24.92 -24.96 29.47
CA CYS A 79 -24.26 -23.65 29.62
C CYS A 79 -24.60 -22.89 30.90
N ASN A 80 -25.59 -23.37 31.67
CA ASN A 80 -25.97 -22.82 32.97
C ASN A 80 -25.53 -23.72 34.12
N ASP A 81 -24.54 -24.59 33.90
CA ASP A 81 -23.95 -25.39 34.97
C ASP A 81 -23.41 -24.47 36.09
N SER A 82 -23.78 -24.82 37.33
CA SER A 82 -23.27 -24.22 38.56
C SER A 82 -21.74 -24.23 38.69
N SER A 83 -21.05 -25.11 37.96
CA SER A 83 -19.59 -25.16 37.90
C SER A 83 -18.96 -23.96 37.18
N TYR A 84 -19.73 -23.24 36.35
CA TYR A 84 -19.25 -22.08 35.59
C TYR A 84 -19.44 -20.77 36.36
N THR A 85 -18.35 -20.00 36.48
CA THR A 85 -18.42 -18.65 37.05
C THR A 85 -19.05 -17.71 36.02
N LYS A 86 -20.21 -17.13 36.32
CA LYS A 86 -20.84 -16.12 35.47
C LYS A 86 -20.07 -14.80 35.57
N TYR A 87 -19.87 -14.13 34.43
CA TYR A 87 -19.18 -12.86 34.36
C TYR A 87 -19.87 -11.93 33.35
N ASN A 88 -19.64 -10.62 33.48
CA ASN A 88 -20.20 -9.65 32.55
C ASN A 88 -19.43 -9.67 31.24
N THR A 89 -20.17 -9.70 30.13
CA THR A 89 -19.58 -9.68 28.79
C THR A 89 -19.97 -8.44 28.00
N LYS A 90 -19.07 -8.00 27.12
CA LYS A 90 -19.32 -6.95 26.13
C LYS A 90 -19.23 -7.54 24.73
N SER A 91 -20.09 -7.06 23.84
CA SER A 91 -20.06 -7.49 22.44
C SER A 91 -18.93 -6.81 21.69
N TYR A 92 -18.04 -7.60 21.11
CA TYR A 92 -16.97 -7.16 20.22
C TYR A 92 -17.29 -7.57 18.77
N LEU A 93 -17.21 -6.61 17.85
CA LEU A 93 -17.55 -6.78 16.42
C LEU A 93 -18.97 -7.33 16.14
N GLY A 94 -19.86 -7.30 17.15
CA GLY A 94 -21.21 -7.87 17.07
C GLY A 94 -21.27 -9.40 17.09
N ILE A 95 -20.12 -10.10 17.12
CA ILE A 95 -20.00 -11.55 16.96
C ILE A 95 -19.35 -12.27 18.15
N LEU A 96 -18.57 -11.57 18.97
CA LEU A 96 -17.88 -12.15 20.12
C LEU A 96 -18.45 -11.55 21.41
N CYS A 97 -18.66 -12.37 22.43
CA CYS A 97 -19.01 -11.94 23.79
C CYS A 97 -17.79 -12.16 24.69
N LEU A 98 -17.07 -11.08 24.97
CA LEU A 98 -15.82 -11.14 25.74
C LEU A 98 -15.98 -10.57 27.15
N PRO A 99 -15.27 -11.12 28.14
CA PRO A 99 -15.27 -10.62 29.51
C PRO A 99 -14.81 -9.16 29.61
N VAL A 100 -15.39 -8.39 30.53
CA VAL A 100 -14.88 -7.07 30.92
C VAL A 100 -13.74 -7.26 31.93
N LYS A 101 -12.50 -6.93 31.56
CA LYS A 101 -11.29 -7.21 32.37
C LYS A 101 -11.38 -6.67 33.80
N ASP A 102 -11.95 -5.48 33.98
CA ASP A 102 -12.01 -4.80 35.27
C ASP A 102 -12.96 -5.48 36.26
N GLU A 103 -14.03 -6.08 35.73
CA GLU A 103 -15.11 -6.74 36.49
C GLU A 103 -14.86 -8.24 36.72
N LEU A 104 -13.77 -8.78 36.17
CA LEU A 104 -13.42 -10.19 36.36
C LEU A 104 -12.91 -10.47 37.79
N PRO A 105 -13.26 -11.61 38.39
CA PRO A 105 -12.61 -12.12 39.60
C PRO A 105 -11.09 -12.28 39.39
N SER A 106 -10.29 -12.00 40.43
CA SER A 106 -8.83 -11.98 40.36
C SER A 106 -8.23 -13.29 39.82
N ASN A 107 -8.83 -14.43 40.15
CA ASN A 107 -8.43 -15.77 39.70
C ASN A 107 -8.67 -16.04 38.20
N LEU A 108 -9.50 -15.23 37.54
CA LEU A 108 -9.80 -15.35 36.10
C LEU A 108 -9.07 -14.28 35.26
N LYS A 109 -8.60 -13.19 35.88
CA LYS A 109 -7.88 -12.11 35.19
C LYS A 109 -6.60 -12.61 34.52
N ASP A 110 -5.91 -13.59 35.12
CA ASP A 110 -4.68 -14.16 34.57
C ASP A 110 -4.91 -14.90 33.23
N ASN A 111 -6.10 -15.48 33.05
CA ASN A 111 -6.47 -16.20 31.82
C ASN A 111 -7.08 -15.28 30.75
N TYR A 112 -7.33 -14.01 31.05
CA TYR A 112 -7.84 -13.03 30.08
C TYR A 112 -6.89 -12.88 28.89
N ASP A 113 -5.58 -12.81 29.14
CA ASP A 113 -4.61 -12.65 28.07
C ASP A 113 -4.53 -13.89 27.16
N ALA A 114 -4.68 -15.08 27.74
CA ALA A 114 -4.74 -16.34 27.01
C ALA A 114 -5.99 -16.44 26.10
N LEU A 115 -7.14 -15.94 26.55
CA LEU A 115 -8.35 -15.84 25.72
C LEU A 115 -8.12 -14.97 24.48
N TRP A 116 -7.56 -13.78 24.66
CA TRP A 116 -7.26 -12.89 23.54
C TRP A 116 -6.20 -13.46 22.59
N SER A 117 -5.25 -14.25 23.10
CA SER A 117 -4.28 -14.97 22.27
C SER A 117 -4.94 -16.10 21.47
N PHE A 118 -5.92 -16.81 22.04
CA PHE A 118 -6.63 -17.89 21.36
C PHE A 118 -7.48 -17.39 20.19
N LEU A 119 -8.10 -16.22 20.35
CA LEU A 119 -8.93 -15.61 19.32
C LEU A 119 -8.11 -15.04 18.15
N ASP A 120 -6.80 -14.82 18.33
CA ASP A 120 -5.86 -14.20 17.39
C ASP A 120 -6.34 -12.86 16.76
N VAL A 121 -7.35 -12.23 17.37
CA VAL A 121 -7.92 -10.96 16.92
C VAL A 121 -7.04 -9.76 17.29
N ARG A 122 -6.01 -9.94 18.13
CA ARG A 122 -5.10 -8.87 18.58
C ARG A 122 -4.50 -8.14 17.40
N VAL A 123 -4.01 -8.88 16.40
CA VAL A 123 -3.38 -8.32 15.19
C VAL A 123 -4.37 -7.45 14.42
N LEU A 124 -5.58 -7.94 14.16
CA LEU A 124 -6.61 -7.20 13.43
C LEU A 124 -7.07 -5.95 14.20
N THR A 125 -7.27 -6.07 15.51
CA THR A 125 -7.66 -4.93 16.36
C THR A 125 -6.57 -3.87 16.46
N GLN A 126 -5.29 -4.28 16.49
CA GLN A 126 -4.16 -3.38 16.51
C GLN A 126 -4.07 -2.60 15.19
N TYR A 127 -4.18 -3.27 14.04
CA TYR A 127 -4.17 -2.59 12.73
C TYR A 127 -5.33 -1.60 12.57
N VAL A 128 -6.53 -1.97 13.00
CA VAL A 128 -7.70 -1.08 12.94
C VAL A 128 -7.50 0.13 13.85
N HIS A 129 -7.02 -0.09 15.08
CA HIS A 129 -6.73 0.98 16.04
C HIS A 129 -5.64 1.93 15.53
N ASP A 130 -4.54 1.39 15.00
CA ASP A 130 -3.43 2.19 14.48
C ASP A 130 -3.85 3.00 13.24
N THR A 131 -4.70 2.43 12.38
CA THR A 131 -5.28 3.14 11.23
C THR A 131 -6.24 4.25 11.67
N ALA A 132 -7.11 3.97 12.65
CA ALA A 132 -8.05 4.93 13.21
C ALA A 132 -7.35 6.09 13.95
N LYS A 133 -6.15 5.87 14.49
CA LYS A 133 -5.34 6.93 15.09
C LYS A 133 -4.58 7.74 14.03
N SER A 134 -4.14 7.10 12.94
CA SER A 134 -3.21 7.71 11.97
C SER A 134 -3.88 8.47 10.83
N TRP A 135 -5.16 8.24 10.54
CA TRP A 135 -5.83 8.88 9.39
C TRP A 135 -5.81 10.42 9.40
N PRO A 136 -5.90 11.16 10.54
CA PRO A 136 -5.83 12.61 10.51
C PRO A 136 -4.44 13.10 10.11
N ALA A 137 -3.38 12.43 10.59
CA ALA A 137 -2.00 12.76 10.25
C ALA A 137 -1.72 12.53 8.76
N ILE A 138 -2.27 11.46 8.18
CA ILE A 138 -2.17 11.18 6.73
C ILE A 138 -2.83 12.31 5.93
N LEU A 139 -4.03 12.76 6.33
CA LEU A 139 -4.72 13.84 5.64
C LEU A 139 -4.00 15.18 5.75
N ILE A 140 -3.48 15.51 6.94
CA ILE A 140 -2.68 16.73 7.15
C ILE A 140 -1.43 16.67 6.27
N GLY A 141 -0.72 15.55 6.24
CA GLY A 141 0.46 15.36 5.40
C GLY A 141 0.18 15.48 3.91
N LEU A 142 -0.98 14.96 3.45
CA LEU A 142 -1.40 15.07 2.06
C LEU A 142 -1.69 16.54 1.68
N PHE A 143 -2.40 17.28 2.55
CA PHE A 143 -2.74 18.68 2.29
C PHE A 143 -1.52 19.60 2.35
N THR A 144 -0.63 19.40 3.33
CA THR A 144 0.61 20.19 3.42
C THR A 144 1.54 19.93 2.25
N ALA A 145 1.68 18.68 1.81
CA ALA A 145 2.45 18.33 0.61
C ALA A 145 1.88 19.01 -0.64
N LEU A 146 0.57 19.02 -0.82
CA LEU A 146 -0.09 19.67 -1.95
C LEU A 146 0.16 21.18 -1.97
N ILE A 147 0.03 21.85 -0.81
CA ILE A 147 0.33 23.28 -0.68
C ILE A 147 1.80 23.56 -0.99
N LEU A 148 2.73 22.79 -0.42
CA LEU A 148 4.16 22.96 -0.66
C LEU A 148 4.52 22.76 -2.13
N CYS A 149 3.89 21.80 -2.81
CA CYS A 149 4.07 21.61 -4.25
C CYS A 149 3.58 22.81 -5.06
N ILE A 150 2.42 23.39 -4.73
CA ILE A 150 1.90 24.58 -5.42
C ILE A 150 2.84 25.78 -5.19
N ILE A 151 3.25 26.02 -3.94
CA ILE A 151 4.21 27.08 -3.60
C ILE A 151 5.51 26.90 -4.38
N PHE A 152 6.06 25.68 -4.39
CA PHE A 152 7.28 25.37 -5.11
C PHE A 152 7.16 25.67 -6.60
N MET A 153 6.02 25.38 -7.24
CA MET A 153 5.86 25.66 -8.67
C MET A 153 5.77 27.15 -8.99
N TYR A 154 5.05 27.94 -8.18
CA TYR A 154 5.09 29.41 -8.30
C TYR A 154 6.50 29.98 -8.10
N LEU A 155 7.25 29.37 -7.19
CA LEU A 155 8.61 29.80 -6.89
C LEU A 155 9.55 29.49 -8.07
N VAL A 156 9.39 28.34 -8.74
CA VAL A 156 10.13 27.99 -9.96
C VAL A 156 9.78 28.92 -11.14
N GLU A 157 8.52 29.30 -11.31
CA GLU A 157 8.10 30.27 -12.34
C GLU A 157 8.79 31.63 -12.17
N TRP A 158 8.81 32.17 -10.94
CA TRP A 158 9.33 33.51 -10.69
C TRP A 158 10.86 33.58 -10.73
N CYS A 159 11.55 32.52 -10.31
CA CYS A 159 12.99 32.59 -10.11
C CYS A 159 13.74 31.28 -10.38
N ALA A 160 13.33 30.51 -11.39
CA ALA A 160 14.00 29.26 -11.83
C ALA A 160 15.54 29.37 -11.88
N PRO A 161 16.14 30.43 -12.49
CA PRO A 161 17.60 30.56 -12.53
C PRO A 161 18.22 30.77 -11.16
N ILE A 162 17.61 31.61 -10.31
CA ILE A 162 18.11 31.89 -8.95
C ILE A 162 18.06 30.61 -8.11
N LEU A 163 16.96 29.87 -8.19
CA LEU A 163 16.81 28.60 -7.47
C LEU A 163 17.81 27.55 -7.92
N ALA A 164 18.02 27.41 -9.22
CA ALA A 164 19.00 26.48 -9.74
C ALA A 164 20.40 26.78 -9.19
N TRP A 165 20.79 28.05 -9.15
CA TRP A 165 22.07 28.47 -8.57
C TRP A 165 22.13 28.29 -7.05
N ILE A 166 21.07 28.59 -6.31
CA ILE A 166 21.00 28.32 -4.86
C ILE A 166 21.16 26.83 -4.59
N CYS A 167 20.50 25.96 -5.36
CA CYS A 167 20.63 24.51 -5.22
C CYS A 167 22.04 24.04 -5.55
N ILE A 168 22.68 24.57 -6.60
CA ILE A 168 24.05 24.19 -7.00
C ILE A 168 25.06 24.63 -5.95
N ILE A 169 25.01 25.90 -5.55
CA ILE A 169 25.90 26.48 -4.54
C ILE A 169 25.67 25.80 -3.19
N GLY A 170 24.41 25.63 -2.77
CA GLY A 170 24.05 24.94 -1.54
C GLY A 170 24.53 23.48 -1.53
N SER A 171 24.41 22.76 -2.65
CA SER A 171 24.94 21.38 -2.75
C SER A 171 26.47 21.36 -2.65
N PHE A 172 27.16 22.29 -3.30
CA PHE A 172 28.62 22.42 -3.21
C PHE A 172 29.08 22.76 -1.79
N SER A 173 28.43 23.74 -1.14
CA SER A 173 28.69 24.14 0.24
C SER A 173 28.42 22.99 1.22
N CYS A 174 27.35 22.22 1.01
CA CYS A 174 27.03 21.05 1.83
C CYS A 174 28.11 19.97 1.69
N LEU A 175 28.53 19.61 0.47
CA LEU A 175 29.57 18.60 0.24
C LEU A 175 30.92 19.01 0.83
N THR A 176 31.32 20.26 0.63
CA THR A 176 32.57 20.79 1.20
C THR A 176 32.50 20.87 2.73
N GLY A 177 31.39 21.34 3.29
CA GLY A 177 31.12 21.40 4.73
C GLY A 177 31.12 20.03 5.40
N LEU A 178 30.46 19.03 4.79
CA LEU A 178 30.49 17.64 5.27
C LEU A 178 31.91 17.06 5.21
N GLY A 179 32.66 17.34 4.15
CA GLY A 179 34.07 16.93 4.05
C GLY A 179 34.92 17.50 5.19
N PHE A 180 34.79 18.79 5.49
CA PHE A 180 35.46 19.41 6.63
C PHE A 180 34.97 18.86 7.97
N TYR A 181 33.67 18.63 8.14
CA TYR A 181 33.10 18.04 9.35
C TYR A 181 33.72 16.67 9.66
N PHE A 182 33.81 15.78 8.67
CA PHE A 182 34.46 14.47 8.85
C PHE A 182 35.97 14.61 9.12
N PHE A 183 36.64 15.56 8.47
CA PHE A 183 38.06 15.82 8.70
C PHE A 183 38.35 16.35 10.11
N PHE A 184 37.55 17.31 10.61
CA PHE A 184 37.68 17.83 11.98
C PHE A 184 37.29 16.79 13.02
N THR A 185 36.25 16.00 12.76
CA THR A 185 35.86 14.88 13.63
C THR A 185 36.97 13.84 13.74
N ARG A 186 37.65 13.53 12.63
CA ARG A 186 38.86 12.70 12.65
C ARG A 186 39.96 13.32 13.52
N ASN A 187 40.21 14.62 13.39
CA ASN A 187 41.29 15.30 14.11
C ASN A 187 41.03 15.41 15.61
N LYS A 188 39.77 15.61 16.03
CA LYS A 188 39.37 15.66 17.44
C LYS A 188 39.46 14.30 18.13
N ASN A 189 39.15 13.24 17.40
CA ASN A 189 39.19 11.87 17.93
C ASN A 189 40.57 11.21 17.75
N LYS A 190 41.58 11.92 17.23
CA LYS A 190 42.88 11.35 16.87
C LYS A 190 43.61 10.68 18.04
N ASP A 191 43.44 11.21 19.25
CA ASP A 191 44.07 10.70 20.47
C ASP A 191 43.24 9.62 21.18
N THR A 192 42.00 9.38 20.74
CA THR A 192 41.02 8.47 21.39
C THR A 192 40.51 7.39 20.42
N ALA A 193 40.93 7.39 19.15
CA ALA A 193 40.28 6.64 18.09
C ALA A 193 40.70 5.18 17.97
N ASP A 194 39.68 4.31 17.85
CA ASP A 194 39.74 3.09 17.05
C ASP A 194 40.27 3.44 15.65
N ASP A 195 41.39 2.82 15.25
CA ASP A 195 42.12 3.07 14.01
C ASP A 195 41.20 2.97 12.78
N ASN A 196 40.19 2.09 12.85
CA ASN A 196 39.20 1.92 11.80
C ASN A 196 38.29 3.13 11.63
N LEU A 197 37.75 3.70 12.72
CA LEU A 197 36.84 4.84 12.66
C LEU A 197 37.53 6.10 12.12
N SER A 198 38.80 6.31 12.49
CA SER A 198 39.62 7.41 11.96
C SER A 198 39.85 7.26 10.45
N LYS A 199 40.14 6.04 9.98
CA LYS A 199 40.29 5.73 8.55
C LYS A 199 38.98 5.93 7.77
N TYR A 200 37.84 5.50 8.31
CA TYR A 200 36.53 5.70 7.68
C TYR A 200 36.16 7.19 7.57
N ASN A 201 36.37 7.99 8.62
CA ASN A 201 36.09 9.42 8.57
C ASN A 201 36.98 10.14 7.54
N LEU A 202 38.25 9.76 7.40
CA LEU A 202 39.10 10.29 6.33
C LEU A 202 38.59 9.91 4.93
N ALA A 203 38.21 8.65 4.74
CA ALA A 203 37.69 8.17 3.46
C ALA A 203 36.43 8.94 3.06
N TRP A 204 35.48 9.13 3.98
CA TRP A 204 34.27 9.94 3.73
C TRP A 204 34.59 11.40 3.42
N ALA A 205 35.56 12.01 4.09
CA ALA A 205 36.00 13.37 3.81
C ALA A 205 36.54 13.52 2.37
N ILE A 206 37.41 12.59 1.95
CA ILE A 206 37.98 12.55 0.60
C ILE A 206 36.89 12.36 -0.45
N ILE A 207 35.95 11.43 -0.22
CA ILE A 207 34.82 11.19 -1.13
C ILE A 207 33.98 12.45 -1.30
N CYS A 208 33.68 13.19 -0.21
CA CYS A 208 32.90 14.42 -0.28
C CYS A 208 33.62 15.52 -1.09
N TRP A 209 34.93 15.69 -0.92
CA TRP A 209 35.69 16.68 -1.68
C TRP A 209 35.87 16.31 -3.16
N ILE A 210 36.06 15.02 -3.48
CA ILE A 210 36.07 14.56 -4.87
C ILE A 210 34.70 14.81 -5.51
N ALA A 211 33.61 14.51 -4.82
CA ALA A 211 32.25 14.79 -5.30
C ALA A 211 32.01 16.30 -5.51
N ALA A 212 32.50 17.16 -4.61
CA ALA A 212 32.42 18.61 -4.76
C ALA A 212 33.23 19.12 -5.97
N LEU A 213 34.45 18.61 -6.17
CA LEU A 213 35.29 18.95 -7.33
C LEU A 213 34.66 18.47 -8.64
N LEU A 214 34.09 17.27 -8.66
CA LEU A 214 33.35 16.74 -9.80
C LEU A 214 32.16 17.64 -10.13
N LEU A 215 31.36 18.02 -9.13
CA LEU A 215 30.21 18.91 -9.30
C LEU A 215 30.64 20.26 -9.87
N PHE A 216 31.71 20.86 -9.33
CA PHE A 216 32.26 22.11 -9.84
C PHE A 216 32.71 21.99 -11.29
N THR A 217 33.45 20.93 -11.63
CA THR A 217 33.93 20.66 -12.99
C THR A 217 32.77 20.49 -13.96
N LEU A 218 31.74 19.72 -13.59
CA LEU A 218 30.56 19.51 -14.41
C LEU A 218 29.80 20.82 -14.65
N VAL A 219 29.66 21.67 -13.62
CA VAL A 219 29.02 22.99 -13.78
C VAL A 219 29.83 23.84 -14.77
N CYS A 220 31.16 23.97 -14.59
CA CYS A 220 32.01 24.76 -15.48
C CYS A 220 32.00 24.25 -16.94
N CYS A 221 32.09 22.94 -17.15
CA CYS A 221 32.12 22.34 -18.49
C CYS A 221 30.75 22.41 -19.19
N PHE A 222 29.65 22.31 -18.45
CA PHE A 222 28.30 22.22 -19.01
C PHE A 222 27.43 23.45 -18.74
N CYS A 223 28.02 24.62 -18.44
CA CYS A 223 27.31 25.89 -18.22
C CYS A 223 26.24 26.21 -19.29
N LYS A 224 26.56 25.97 -20.58
CA LYS A 224 25.62 26.20 -21.69
C LYS A 224 24.43 25.24 -21.66
N SER A 225 24.70 23.95 -21.44
CA SER A 225 23.66 22.93 -21.31
C SER A 225 22.80 23.15 -20.06
N LEU A 226 23.41 23.61 -18.97
CA LEU A 226 22.72 23.97 -17.74
C LEU A 226 21.72 25.12 -17.97
N ARG A 227 22.12 26.15 -18.71
CA ARG A 227 21.21 27.26 -19.07
C ARG A 227 20.01 26.79 -19.89
N MET A 228 20.25 25.90 -20.87
CA MET A 228 19.17 25.29 -21.64
C MET A 228 18.23 24.46 -20.74
N ALA A 229 18.79 23.65 -19.83
CA ALA A 229 18.01 22.85 -18.90
C ALA A 229 17.16 23.72 -17.96
N ILE A 230 17.71 24.82 -17.43
CA ILE A 230 16.94 25.78 -16.62
C ILE A 230 15.77 26.35 -17.44
N GLY A 231 15.99 26.69 -18.72
CA GLY A 231 14.92 27.16 -19.60
C GLY A 231 13.81 26.13 -19.81
N VAL A 232 14.15 24.84 -19.93
CA VAL A 232 13.15 23.75 -20.03
C VAL A 232 12.34 23.61 -18.73
N VAL A 233 13.01 23.72 -17.57
CA VAL A 233 12.34 23.68 -16.27
C VAL A 233 11.40 24.88 -16.09
N GLN A 234 11.84 26.07 -16.51
CA GLN A 234 11.02 27.27 -16.48
C GLN A 234 9.79 27.12 -17.38
N ALA A 235 9.95 26.70 -18.64
CA ALA A 235 8.82 26.47 -19.54
C ALA A 235 7.84 25.41 -19.01
N ALA A 236 8.32 24.40 -18.29
CA ALA A 236 7.46 23.42 -17.63
C ALA A 236 6.69 24.02 -16.45
N ALA A 237 7.29 24.95 -15.69
CA ALA A 237 6.61 25.68 -14.63
C ALA A 237 5.55 26.64 -15.19
N ASP A 238 5.91 27.40 -16.22
CA ASP A 238 5.01 28.33 -16.94
C ASP A 238 3.75 27.59 -17.44
N PHE A 239 3.92 26.40 -18.03
CA PHE A 239 2.78 25.58 -18.44
C PHE A 239 1.81 25.26 -17.29
N ILE A 240 2.35 24.91 -16.11
CA ILE A 240 1.53 24.48 -14.97
C ILE A 240 0.81 25.67 -14.33
N THR A 241 1.45 26.84 -14.29
CA THR A 241 0.90 28.06 -13.70
C THR A 241 -0.14 28.71 -14.62
N ASP A 242 0.09 28.68 -15.94
CA ASP A 242 -0.90 29.05 -16.97
C ASP A 242 -2.11 28.11 -16.95
N THR A 243 -1.86 26.81 -16.78
CA THR A 243 -2.89 25.77 -16.86
C THR A 243 -3.24 25.22 -15.48
N LYS A 244 -3.79 26.05 -14.59
CA LYS A 244 -4.20 25.63 -13.22
C LYS A 244 -5.10 24.38 -13.18
N ARG A 245 -5.92 24.17 -14.23
CA ARG A 245 -6.79 22.99 -14.38
C ARG A 245 -6.02 21.67 -14.43
N ILE A 246 -4.74 21.68 -14.80
CA ILE A 246 -3.90 20.49 -14.86
C ILE A 246 -3.64 19.89 -13.47
N LEU A 247 -3.63 20.73 -12.43
CA LEU A 247 -3.44 20.30 -11.03
C LEU A 247 -4.60 19.42 -10.54
N LEU A 248 -5.78 19.54 -11.15
CA LEU A 248 -6.93 18.70 -10.82
C LEU A 248 -6.79 17.27 -11.38
N VAL A 249 -6.02 17.07 -12.45
CA VAL A 249 -5.91 15.76 -13.13
C VAL A 249 -5.33 14.68 -12.20
N PRO A 250 -4.20 14.89 -11.50
CA PRO A 250 -3.70 13.92 -10.51
C PRO A 250 -4.67 13.70 -9.34
N ILE A 251 -5.37 14.75 -8.86
CA ILE A 251 -6.34 14.64 -7.75
C ILE A 251 -7.50 13.74 -8.15
N CYS A 252 -8.09 13.98 -9.33
CA CYS A 252 -9.11 13.09 -9.89
C CYS A 252 -8.58 11.67 -10.07
N GLY A 253 -7.34 11.51 -10.54
CA GLY A 253 -6.65 10.22 -10.63
C GLY A 253 -6.57 9.50 -9.29
N PHE A 254 -6.21 10.19 -8.20
CA PHE A 254 -6.17 9.62 -6.86
C PHE A 254 -7.55 9.20 -6.35
N VAL A 255 -8.59 10.02 -6.57
CA VAL A 255 -9.96 9.67 -6.18
C VAL A 255 -10.45 8.43 -6.92
N ILE A 256 -10.24 8.37 -8.25
CA ILE A 256 -10.60 7.21 -9.08
C ILE A 256 -9.82 5.98 -8.62
N LEU A 257 -8.53 6.11 -8.31
CA LEU A 257 -7.70 5.01 -7.80
C LEU A 257 -8.20 4.52 -6.44
N GLY A 258 -8.60 5.43 -5.54
CA GLY A 258 -9.17 5.08 -4.24
C GLY A 258 -10.48 4.30 -4.36
N VAL A 259 -11.39 4.76 -5.23
CA VAL A 259 -12.63 4.02 -5.55
C VAL A 259 -12.32 2.65 -6.15
N PHE A 260 -11.36 2.57 -7.07
CA PHE A 260 -10.92 1.31 -7.65
C PHE A 260 -10.40 0.35 -6.58
N TYR A 261 -9.52 0.79 -5.68
CA TYR A 261 -9.02 -0.07 -4.60
C TYR A 261 -10.12 -0.52 -3.64
N ALA A 262 -11.06 0.35 -3.29
CA ALA A 262 -12.21 -0.04 -2.47
C ALA A 262 -13.03 -1.15 -3.16
N LEU A 263 -13.39 -0.96 -4.43
CA LEU A 263 -14.12 -1.97 -5.21
C LEU A 263 -13.31 -3.26 -5.38
N TRP A 264 -12.00 -3.15 -5.63
CA TRP A 264 -11.11 -4.30 -5.78
C TRP A 264 -11.03 -5.12 -4.50
N ILE A 265 -10.89 -4.47 -3.34
CA ILE A 265 -10.86 -5.12 -2.02
C ILE A 265 -12.20 -5.78 -1.72
N CYS A 266 -13.32 -5.08 -1.96
CA CYS A 266 -14.64 -5.66 -1.77
C CYS A 266 -14.79 -6.94 -2.59
N VAL A 267 -14.50 -6.89 -3.90
CA VAL A 267 -14.58 -8.09 -4.76
C VAL A 267 -13.61 -9.17 -4.29
N ALA A 268 -12.38 -8.81 -3.89
CA ALA A 268 -11.42 -9.78 -3.37
C ALA A 268 -11.96 -10.49 -2.12
N ILE A 269 -12.59 -9.78 -1.18
CA ILE A 269 -13.22 -10.40 0.00
C ILE A 269 -14.29 -11.41 -0.45
N TYR A 270 -15.20 -11.02 -1.34
CA TYR A 270 -16.24 -11.92 -1.83
C TYR A 270 -15.65 -13.17 -2.50
N VAL A 271 -14.70 -13.01 -3.42
CA VAL A 271 -14.04 -14.13 -4.13
C VAL A 271 -13.27 -15.03 -3.16
N TYR A 272 -12.57 -14.45 -2.17
CA TYR A 272 -11.83 -15.21 -1.16
C TYR A 272 -12.74 -16.17 -0.39
N THR A 273 -13.97 -15.73 -0.13
CA THR A 273 -14.98 -16.51 0.61
C THR A 273 -15.80 -17.48 -0.24
N ILE A 274 -15.42 -17.72 -1.48
CA ILE A 274 -16.04 -18.76 -2.31
C ILE A 274 -15.41 -20.11 -1.98
N GLY A 275 -16.20 -21.06 -1.50
CA GLY A 275 -15.77 -22.44 -1.29
C GLY A 275 -16.17 -22.96 0.08
N GLU A 276 -15.69 -24.16 0.40
CA GLU A 276 -15.89 -24.76 1.71
C GLU A 276 -14.91 -24.17 2.72
N ILE A 277 -15.43 -23.74 3.87
CA ILE A 277 -14.64 -23.15 4.94
C ILE A 277 -14.24 -24.27 5.88
N GLU A 278 -12.94 -24.58 5.93
CA GLU A 278 -12.36 -25.55 6.85
C GLU A 278 -11.85 -24.81 8.10
N SER A 279 -12.24 -25.28 9.29
CA SER A 279 -11.72 -24.75 10.55
C SER A 279 -10.28 -25.23 10.77
N THR A 280 -9.38 -24.29 11.04
CA THR A 280 -8.04 -24.56 11.57
C THR A 280 -8.11 -24.53 13.11
N SER A 281 -7.02 -24.85 13.81
CA SER A 281 -6.95 -24.78 15.27
C SER A 281 -7.50 -23.46 15.83
N GLY A 282 -8.45 -23.54 16.77
CA GLY A 282 -9.09 -22.38 17.39
C GLY A 282 -10.12 -21.72 16.47
N GLN A 283 -10.01 -20.40 16.26
CA GLN A 283 -10.91 -19.64 15.37
C GLN A 283 -10.33 -19.39 13.96
N GLY A 284 -9.13 -19.92 13.67
CA GLY A 284 -8.48 -19.81 12.37
C GLY A 284 -9.23 -20.54 11.27
N ARG A 285 -9.20 -20.02 10.04
CA ARG A 285 -10.00 -20.54 8.91
C ARG A 285 -9.22 -20.53 7.61
N THR A 286 -9.47 -21.55 6.81
CA THR A 286 -9.01 -21.64 5.44
C THR A 286 -10.20 -21.92 4.53
N VAL A 287 -10.14 -21.42 3.30
CA VAL A 287 -11.18 -21.68 2.30
C VAL A 287 -10.59 -22.59 1.23
N LYS A 288 -11.25 -23.71 0.96
CA LYS A 288 -10.84 -24.64 -0.07
C LYS A 288 -11.41 -24.20 -1.41
N TRP A 289 -10.55 -23.66 -2.27
CA TRP A 289 -10.95 -23.18 -3.59
C TRP A 289 -10.95 -24.27 -4.65
N ASP A 290 -12.02 -24.28 -5.45
CA ASP A 290 -12.08 -25.02 -6.71
C ASP A 290 -11.21 -24.35 -7.78
N THR A 291 -10.96 -25.06 -8.89
CA THR A 291 -10.11 -24.59 -9.99
C THR A 291 -10.62 -23.28 -10.62
N THR A 292 -11.94 -23.09 -10.70
CA THR A 292 -12.54 -21.88 -11.28
C THR A 292 -12.27 -20.67 -10.39
N THR A 293 -12.49 -20.83 -9.08
CA THR A 293 -12.22 -19.77 -8.09
C THR A 293 -10.75 -19.42 -8.03
N LYS A 294 -9.84 -20.41 -8.08
CA LYS A 294 -8.38 -20.16 -8.18
C LYS A 294 -8.01 -19.33 -9.41
N ARG A 295 -8.54 -19.69 -10.59
CA ARG A 295 -8.32 -18.92 -11.83
C ARG A 295 -8.88 -17.50 -11.72
N GLY A 296 -10.09 -17.37 -11.17
CA GLY A 296 -10.73 -16.08 -10.92
C GLY A 296 -9.90 -15.19 -9.99
N TRP A 297 -9.33 -15.76 -8.92
CA TRP A 297 -8.45 -15.07 -7.99
C TRP A 297 -7.19 -14.54 -8.67
N TYR A 298 -6.48 -15.38 -9.43
CA TYR A 298 -5.27 -14.93 -10.15
C TYR A 298 -5.56 -13.86 -11.19
N TYR A 299 -6.66 -13.98 -11.93
CA TYR A 299 -7.09 -12.95 -12.87
C TYR A 299 -7.49 -11.65 -12.17
N HIS A 300 -8.19 -11.73 -11.02
CA HIS A 300 -8.54 -10.57 -10.20
C HIS A 300 -7.29 -9.86 -9.67
N PHE A 301 -6.32 -10.64 -9.22
CA PHE A 301 -5.03 -10.16 -8.75
C PHE A 301 -4.21 -9.49 -9.85
N PHE A 302 -4.11 -10.11 -11.03
CA PHE A 302 -3.46 -9.47 -12.19
C PHE A 302 -4.16 -8.17 -12.60
N GLY A 303 -5.50 -8.14 -12.51
CA GLY A 303 -6.31 -6.96 -12.76
C GLY A 303 -5.93 -5.76 -11.89
N LEU A 304 -5.41 -5.97 -10.67
CA LEU A 304 -4.87 -4.91 -9.82
C LEU A 304 -3.76 -4.14 -10.52
N PHE A 305 -2.76 -4.87 -11.04
CA PHE A 305 -1.61 -4.28 -11.73
C PHE A 305 -2.04 -3.59 -13.03
N TRP A 306 -2.89 -4.27 -13.82
CA TRP A 306 -3.27 -3.75 -15.13
C TRP A 306 -4.14 -2.50 -15.07
N ILE A 307 -5.15 -2.47 -14.19
CA ILE A 307 -5.97 -1.27 -14.03
C ILE A 307 -5.16 -0.13 -13.41
N ASN A 308 -4.27 -0.42 -12.46
CA ASN A 308 -3.40 0.61 -11.88
C ASN A 308 -2.48 1.25 -12.93
N THR A 309 -1.85 0.45 -13.80
CA THR A 309 -1.02 0.99 -14.89
C THR A 309 -1.84 1.67 -15.97
N MET A 310 -3.09 1.25 -16.19
CA MET A 310 -4.01 1.90 -17.11
C MET A 310 -4.43 3.29 -16.60
N LEU A 311 -4.75 3.44 -15.32
CA LEU A 311 -5.08 4.73 -14.72
C LEU A 311 -3.88 5.71 -14.75
N ASP A 312 -2.67 5.22 -14.51
CA ASP A 312 -1.43 6.01 -14.68
C ASP A 312 -1.24 6.43 -16.14
N ALA A 313 -1.45 5.52 -17.10
CA ALA A 313 -1.38 5.82 -18.53
C ALA A 313 -2.40 6.89 -18.96
N CYS A 314 -3.66 6.78 -18.51
CA CYS A 314 -4.72 7.77 -18.76
C CYS A 314 -4.35 9.15 -18.20
N THR A 315 -3.89 9.21 -16.96
CA THR A 315 -3.48 10.47 -16.31
C THR A 315 -2.32 11.11 -17.07
N CYS A 316 -1.29 10.31 -17.41
CA CYS A 316 -0.15 10.77 -18.19
C CYS A 316 -0.57 11.28 -19.58
N PHE A 317 -1.48 10.59 -20.27
CA PHE A 317 -1.95 10.98 -21.59
C PHE A 317 -2.74 12.29 -21.58
N ILE A 318 -3.58 12.52 -20.57
CA ILE A 318 -4.29 13.81 -20.41
C ILE A 318 -3.28 14.95 -20.26
N ILE A 319 -2.23 14.75 -19.46
CA ILE A 319 -1.17 15.75 -19.27
C ILE A 319 -0.42 15.99 -20.57
N ILE A 320 -0.05 14.94 -21.29
CA ILE A 320 0.62 15.03 -22.60
C ILE A 320 -0.22 15.87 -23.58
N VAL A 321 -1.51 15.58 -23.73
CA VAL A 321 -2.38 16.34 -24.64
C VAL A 321 -2.49 17.81 -24.22
N ALA A 322 -2.61 18.08 -22.92
CA ALA A 322 -2.65 19.44 -22.40
C ALA A 322 -1.35 20.21 -22.71
N VAL A 323 -0.18 19.59 -22.49
CA VAL A 323 1.13 20.17 -22.80
C VAL A 323 1.29 20.41 -24.30
N CYS A 324 1.00 19.42 -25.15
CA CYS A 324 1.13 19.55 -26.59
C CYS A 324 0.23 20.67 -27.13
N THR A 325 -1.03 20.72 -26.71
CA THR A 325 -1.97 21.77 -27.17
C THR A 325 -1.54 23.15 -26.70
N TRP A 326 -1.11 23.30 -25.44
CA TRP A 326 -0.59 24.57 -24.93
C TRP A 326 0.66 25.02 -25.68
N TYR A 327 1.65 24.13 -25.84
CA TYR A 327 2.94 24.43 -26.47
C TYR A 327 2.78 24.86 -27.94
N PHE A 328 1.97 24.14 -28.72
CA PHE A 328 1.77 24.47 -30.14
C PHE A 328 0.73 25.57 -30.37
N SER A 329 -0.02 25.98 -29.35
CA SER A 329 -0.90 27.15 -29.40
C SER A 329 -0.22 28.45 -28.98
N HIS A 330 1.00 28.37 -28.42
CA HIS A 330 1.78 29.51 -28.02
C HIS A 330 2.29 30.28 -29.25
N GLY A 331 1.86 31.52 -29.42
CA GLY A 331 2.36 32.47 -30.41
C GLY A 331 3.12 33.60 -29.74
N SER A 332 3.76 34.49 -30.53
CA SER A 332 4.47 35.66 -29.98
C SER A 332 3.58 36.65 -29.23
N GLU A 333 2.25 36.60 -29.45
CA GLU A 333 1.27 37.53 -28.89
C GLU A 333 0.07 36.84 -28.21
N VAL A 334 0.03 35.51 -28.15
CA VAL A 334 -1.13 34.75 -27.63
C VAL A 334 -0.65 33.70 -26.63
N GLU A 335 -1.18 33.80 -25.40
CA GLU A 335 -0.97 32.78 -24.35
C GLU A 335 -1.55 31.43 -24.80
N GLY A 336 -0.80 30.36 -24.54
CA GLY A 336 -1.19 29.01 -24.92
C GLY A 336 -2.48 28.54 -24.23
N SER A 337 -3.35 27.85 -24.97
CA SER A 337 -4.59 27.28 -24.44
C SER A 337 -4.49 25.76 -24.32
N ALA A 338 -4.32 25.28 -23.09
CA ALA A 338 -4.26 23.84 -22.83
C ALA A 338 -5.65 23.18 -22.86
N GLN A 339 -5.81 22.14 -23.69
CA GLN A 339 -7.09 21.45 -23.87
C GLN A 339 -7.18 20.16 -23.04
N VAL A 340 -7.29 20.30 -21.71
CA VAL A 340 -7.38 19.16 -20.76
C VAL A 340 -8.57 18.24 -21.06
N TYR A 341 -9.75 18.80 -21.32
CA TYR A 341 -10.97 18.04 -21.62
C TYR A 341 -10.85 17.23 -22.92
N LYS A 342 -10.12 17.76 -23.91
CA LYS A 342 -9.86 17.05 -25.17
C LYS A 342 -9.05 15.79 -24.91
N GLY A 343 -8.04 15.84 -24.05
CA GLY A 343 -7.30 14.65 -23.60
C GLY A 343 -8.21 13.59 -23.01
N PHE A 344 -9.11 13.97 -22.11
CA PHE A 344 -10.09 13.04 -21.52
C PHE A 344 -11.00 12.40 -22.58
N LYS A 345 -11.55 13.20 -23.50
CA LYS A 345 -12.39 12.71 -24.60
C LYS A 345 -11.63 11.76 -25.54
N TRP A 346 -10.39 12.08 -25.85
CA TRP A 346 -9.54 11.31 -26.76
C TRP A 346 -9.18 9.93 -26.24
N ILE A 347 -9.01 9.78 -24.92
CA ILE A 347 -8.83 8.47 -24.29
C ILE A 347 -9.97 7.54 -24.68
N PHE A 348 -11.21 7.90 -24.33
CA PHE A 348 -12.34 6.98 -24.50
C PHE A 348 -12.80 6.82 -25.96
N ARG A 349 -12.49 7.78 -26.83
CA ARG A 349 -12.97 7.77 -28.22
C ARG A 349 -11.97 7.20 -29.24
N TYR A 350 -10.66 7.37 -29.02
CA TYR A 350 -9.63 7.11 -30.03
C TYR A 350 -8.44 6.28 -29.53
N HIS A 351 -7.97 6.49 -28.29
CA HIS A 351 -6.67 5.96 -27.86
C HIS A 351 -6.71 4.98 -26.67
N CYS A 352 -7.90 4.59 -26.20
CA CYS A 352 -8.05 3.66 -25.07
C CYS A 352 -7.29 2.34 -25.29
N GLY A 353 -7.36 1.76 -26.50
CA GLY A 353 -6.67 0.52 -26.83
C GLY A 353 -5.15 0.63 -26.76
N SER A 354 -4.59 1.73 -27.26
CA SER A 354 -3.15 2.04 -27.19
C SER A 354 -2.66 2.17 -25.75
N LEU A 355 -3.41 2.90 -24.92
CA LEU A 355 -3.09 3.04 -23.50
C LEU A 355 -3.23 1.70 -22.76
N ALA A 356 -4.26 0.91 -23.08
CA ALA A 356 -4.48 -0.39 -22.48
C ALA A 356 -3.38 -1.40 -22.82
N LEU A 357 -2.87 -1.38 -24.06
CA LEU A 357 -1.75 -2.22 -24.49
C LEU A 357 -0.45 -1.84 -23.78
N GLY A 358 -0.10 -0.55 -23.77
CA GLY A 358 1.07 -0.07 -23.03
C GLY A 358 0.97 -0.38 -21.53
N ALA A 359 -0.21 -0.20 -20.93
CA ALA A 359 -0.50 -0.57 -19.56
C ALA A 359 -0.38 -2.08 -19.30
N LEU A 360 -0.80 -2.92 -20.25
CA LEU A 360 -0.73 -4.39 -20.14
C LEU A 360 0.72 -4.87 -20.10
N ILE A 361 1.57 -4.39 -21.02
CA ILE A 361 3.00 -4.74 -21.06
C ILE A 361 3.66 -4.35 -19.74
N LEU A 362 3.37 -3.14 -19.25
CA LEU A 362 3.91 -2.66 -17.98
C LEU A 362 3.39 -3.48 -16.78
N ALA A 363 2.12 -3.88 -16.79
CA ALA A 363 1.51 -4.69 -15.73
C ALA A 363 2.12 -6.10 -15.64
N ILE A 364 2.39 -6.74 -16.78
CA ILE A 364 3.06 -8.04 -16.83
C ILE A 364 4.43 -7.96 -16.14
N ILE A 365 5.23 -6.94 -16.47
CA ILE A 365 6.55 -6.74 -15.87
C ILE A 365 6.44 -6.43 -14.37
N GLN A 366 5.47 -5.62 -13.95
CA GLN A 366 5.24 -5.34 -12.53
C GLN A 366 4.82 -6.58 -11.76
N MET A 367 3.99 -7.45 -12.34
CA MET A 367 3.61 -8.72 -11.73
C MET A 367 4.81 -9.66 -11.61
N ILE A 368 5.64 -9.79 -12.66
CA ILE A 368 6.88 -10.59 -12.61
C ILE A 368 7.80 -10.09 -11.50
N ARG A 369 7.97 -8.77 -11.38
CA ARG A 369 8.74 -8.15 -10.30
C ARG A 369 8.19 -8.46 -8.92
N PHE A 370 6.87 -8.33 -8.74
CA PHE A 370 6.22 -8.62 -7.48
C PHE A 370 6.42 -10.09 -7.06
N ILE A 371 6.19 -11.02 -7.98
CA ILE A 371 6.38 -12.46 -7.75
C ILE A 371 7.86 -12.77 -7.44
N PHE A 372 8.79 -12.19 -8.21
CA PHE A 372 10.22 -12.35 -7.97
C PHE A 372 10.62 -11.83 -6.58
N GLU A 373 10.18 -10.65 -6.17
CA GLU A 373 10.48 -10.08 -4.84
C GLU A 373 9.92 -10.94 -3.70
N TYR A 374 8.74 -11.54 -3.89
CA TYR A 374 8.19 -12.51 -2.94
C TYR A 374 9.11 -13.73 -2.79
N PHE A 375 9.51 -14.36 -3.89
CA PHE A 375 10.40 -15.52 -3.86
C PHE A 375 11.81 -15.17 -3.38
N ARG A 376 12.32 -14.00 -3.74
CA ARG A 376 13.60 -13.47 -3.26
C ARG A 376 13.62 -13.44 -1.74
N LYS A 377 12.63 -12.79 -1.11
CA LYS A 377 12.53 -12.70 0.35
C LYS A 377 12.46 -14.07 1.00
N LYS A 378 11.71 -15.01 0.41
CA LYS A 378 11.61 -16.39 0.92
C LYS A 378 12.93 -17.15 0.80
N ALA A 379 13.64 -17.01 -0.32
CA ALA A 379 14.93 -17.64 -0.55
C ALA A 379 16.02 -17.09 0.40
N GLU A 380 16.03 -15.77 0.64
CA GLU A 380 16.94 -15.10 1.58
C GLU A 380 16.67 -15.52 3.03
N ALA A 381 15.40 -15.65 3.42
CA ALA A 381 15.01 -16.13 4.75
C ALA A 381 15.39 -17.60 4.98
N ALA A 382 15.30 -18.44 3.93
CA ALA A 382 15.69 -19.85 4.01
C ALA A 382 17.21 -20.06 4.03
N ASN A 383 17.99 -19.14 3.44
CA ASN A 383 19.45 -19.27 3.31
C ASN A 383 20.18 -18.00 3.78
N PRO A 384 20.08 -17.63 5.07
CA PRO A 384 20.56 -16.33 5.56
C PRO A 384 22.09 -16.16 5.44
N ALA A 385 22.85 -17.26 5.46
CA ALA A 385 24.32 -17.24 5.36
C ALA A 385 24.88 -17.23 3.93
N ASN A 386 24.05 -17.49 2.90
CA ASN A 386 24.54 -17.62 1.52
C ASN A 386 24.67 -16.25 0.84
N ALA A 387 25.85 -15.64 0.93
CA ALA A 387 26.15 -14.35 0.33
C ALA A 387 26.02 -14.36 -1.21
N VAL A 388 26.42 -15.44 -1.86
CA VAL A 388 26.36 -15.58 -3.33
C VAL A 388 24.92 -15.54 -3.82
N LEU A 389 24.01 -16.27 -3.15
CA LEU A 389 22.59 -16.24 -3.45
C LEU A 389 22.01 -14.81 -3.34
N LYS A 390 22.34 -14.08 -2.26
CA LYS A 390 21.88 -12.70 -2.06
C LYS A 390 22.35 -11.77 -3.17
N ILE A 391 23.60 -11.91 -3.61
CA ILE A 391 24.16 -11.11 -4.71
C ILE A 391 23.41 -11.39 -6.01
N LEU A 392 23.22 -12.68 -6.37
CA LEU A 392 22.50 -13.06 -7.59
C LEU A 392 21.04 -12.56 -7.58
N LEU A 393 20.36 -12.72 -6.45
CA LEU A 393 18.98 -12.24 -6.29
C LEU A 393 18.89 -10.71 -6.40
N CYS A 394 19.86 -9.99 -5.84
CA CYS A 394 19.96 -8.53 -5.97
C CYS A 394 20.16 -8.11 -7.43
N MET A 395 21.04 -8.79 -8.17
CA MET A 395 21.27 -8.52 -9.60
C MET A 395 19.99 -8.70 -10.42
N VAL A 396 19.26 -9.80 -10.22
CA VAL A 396 17.99 -10.03 -10.94
C VAL A 396 16.93 -9.00 -10.56
N SER A 397 16.81 -8.63 -9.28
CA SER A 397 15.92 -7.55 -8.82
C SER A 397 16.22 -6.24 -9.57
N TYR A 398 17.51 -5.90 -9.68
CA TYR A 398 17.96 -4.71 -10.37
C TYR A 398 17.67 -4.76 -11.87
N CYS A 399 17.95 -5.89 -12.54
CA CYS A 399 17.62 -6.08 -13.96
C CYS A 399 16.12 -5.91 -14.24
N LEU A 400 15.25 -6.49 -13.40
CA LEU A 400 13.81 -6.31 -13.56
C LEU A 400 13.37 -4.86 -13.27
N ALA A 401 14.02 -4.18 -12.31
CA ALA A 401 13.80 -2.76 -12.06
C ALA A 401 14.18 -1.89 -13.27
N CYS A 402 15.31 -2.18 -13.91
CA CYS A 402 15.73 -1.54 -15.15
C CYS A 402 14.71 -1.79 -16.27
N LEU A 403 14.29 -3.04 -16.49
CA LEU A 403 13.28 -3.37 -17.51
C LEU A 403 11.98 -2.59 -17.30
N ASN A 404 11.47 -2.54 -16.07
CA ASN A 404 10.28 -1.75 -15.75
C ASN A 404 10.46 -0.25 -16.04
N ARG A 405 11.65 0.32 -15.76
CA ARG A 405 11.93 1.73 -16.09
C ARG A 405 11.99 1.95 -17.60
N CYS A 406 12.63 1.04 -18.34
CA CYS A 406 12.70 1.11 -19.81
C CYS A 406 11.31 1.09 -20.44
N ILE A 407 10.43 0.17 -20.02
CA ILE A 407 9.06 0.11 -20.55
C ILE A 407 8.24 1.35 -20.16
N LYS A 408 8.37 1.86 -18.93
CA LYS A 408 7.73 3.14 -18.56
C LYS A 408 8.19 4.29 -19.46
N PHE A 409 9.48 4.35 -19.77
CA PHE A 409 10.04 5.35 -20.66
C PHE A 409 9.51 5.20 -22.09
N ILE A 410 9.54 3.99 -22.66
CA ILE A 410 9.02 3.72 -24.01
C ILE A 410 7.54 4.09 -24.10
N ASN A 411 6.72 3.65 -23.13
CA ASN A 411 5.29 3.97 -23.10
C ASN A 411 5.05 5.48 -23.08
N ARG A 412 5.76 6.25 -22.24
CA ARG A 412 5.62 7.72 -22.19
C ARG A 412 5.94 8.38 -23.53
N ASN A 413 7.02 7.97 -24.19
CA ASN A 413 7.38 8.51 -25.50
C ASN A 413 6.37 8.13 -26.59
N ALA A 414 5.90 6.88 -26.59
CA ALA A 414 4.87 6.44 -27.50
C ALA A 414 3.56 7.23 -27.29
N TYR A 415 3.16 7.49 -26.04
CA TYR A 415 1.99 8.32 -25.74
C TYR A 415 2.12 9.76 -26.22
N ILE A 416 3.33 10.34 -26.16
CA ILE A 416 3.62 11.65 -26.77
C ILE A 416 3.42 11.59 -28.28
N GLN A 417 3.98 10.58 -28.96
CA GLN A 417 3.82 10.43 -30.41
C GLN A 417 2.36 10.22 -30.82
N VAL A 418 1.61 9.41 -30.08
CA VAL A 418 0.17 9.21 -30.29
C VAL A 418 -0.59 10.54 -30.18
N ALA A 419 -0.27 11.36 -29.17
CA ALA A 419 -0.92 12.65 -28.98
C ALA A 419 -0.58 13.67 -30.08
N LEU A 420 0.65 13.64 -30.62
CA LEU A 420 1.12 14.56 -31.65
C LEU A 420 0.64 14.19 -33.06
N THR A 421 0.76 12.91 -33.43
CA THR A 421 0.55 12.45 -34.80
C THR A 421 -0.85 11.86 -35.02
N SER A 422 -1.60 11.59 -33.95
CA SER A 422 -2.85 10.83 -33.98
C SER A 422 -2.70 9.40 -34.56
N VAL A 423 -1.48 8.89 -34.67
CA VAL A 423 -1.19 7.50 -35.08
C VAL A 423 -1.35 6.56 -33.87
N HIS A 424 -1.77 5.32 -34.11
CA HIS A 424 -1.91 4.31 -33.07
C HIS A 424 -0.54 3.86 -32.50
N PHE A 425 -0.56 3.24 -31.33
CA PHE A 425 0.65 2.75 -30.63
C PHE A 425 1.41 1.63 -31.35
N CYS A 426 0.75 0.95 -32.30
CA CYS A 426 1.32 -0.07 -33.17
C CYS A 426 1.28 0.41 -34.62
#